data_AF-A0A7V9BR81-F1
#
_entry.id   AF-A0A7V9BR81-F1
#
_cell.length_a   1.000
_cell.length_b   1.000
_cell.length_c   1.000
_cell.angle_alpha   90.00
_cell.angle_beta   90.00
_cell.angle_gamma   90.00
#
_symmetry.space_group_name_H-M   'P 1'
#
loop_
_entity.id
_entity.type
_entity.pdbx_description
1 polymer ?
#
loop_
_entity_poly.entity_id
_entity_poly.type
_entity_poly.pdbx_seq_one_letter_code
_entity_poly.pdbx_strand_id
1 'polypeptide(L)'
;DDVVRLGPGLWPGTPLPGDAGNAVFAGHRTTYTHPFGDLDLLGPGDVVRTRLRGAKATVFRVSKVSVVAESDYLDYVLRQPRRPGARMLTLFACTPKGQRTHRIVVQARAEPLESNEVAGRVPVTRESDIAID
;
A
#
# COMPACT_ATOMS: atom_id res chain seq x y z
N ASP A 1 -15.43 -12.29 2.24
CA ASP A 1 -14.97 -12.61 0.88
C ASP A 1 -15.34 -11.58 -0.19
N ASP A 2 -16.42 -10.82 -0.06
CA ASP A 2 -16.90 -10.02 -1.20
C ASP A 2 -16.03 -8.80 -1.60
N VAL A 3 -15.29 -8.20 -0.66
CA VAL A 3 -14.56 -6.93 -0.90
C VAL A 3 -13.38 -7.09 -1.87
N VAL A 4 -12.75 -8.27 -1.91
CA VAL A 4 -11.57 -8.51 -2.77
C VAL A 4 -11.92 -9.01 -4.18
N ARG A 5 -13.21 -9.31 -4.44
CA ARG A 5 -13.66 -9.83 -5.75
C ARG A 5 -13.54 -8.81 -6.87
N LEU A 6 -13.69 -7.53 -6.55
CA LEU A 6 -13.71 -6.42 -7.52
C LEU A 6 -12.39 -5.64 -7.60
N GLY A 7 -11.43 -5.95 -6.74
CA GLY A 7 -10.15 -5.25 -6.64
C GLY A 7 -9.51 -5.42 -5.26
N PRO A 8 -8.42 -4.70 -4.95
CA PRO A 8 -7.83 -4.72 -3.62
C PRO A 8 -8.81 -4.20 -2.56
N GLY A 9 -8.92 -4.92 -1.44
CA GLY A 9 -9.73 -4.54 -0.29
C GLY A 9 -8.88 -4.03 0.87
N LEU A 10 -9.21 -2.86 1.41
CA LEU A 10 -8.59 -2.36 2.64
C LEU A 10 -8.95 -3.28 3.81
N TRP A 11 -7.96 -3.65 4.61
CA TRP A 11 -8.16 -4.48 5.79
C TRP A 11 -8.87 -3.68 6.89
N PRO A 12 -9.93 -4.23 7.51
CA PRO A 12 -10.69 -3.52 8.54
C PRO A 12 -9.81 -3.04 9.69
N GLY A 13 -10.03 -1.80 10.13
CA GLY A 13 -9.32 -1.19 11.24
C GLY A 13 -7.90 -0.71 10.93
N THR A 14 -7.44 -0.83 9.68
CA THR A 14 -6.16 -0.23 9.24
C THR A 14 -6.38 1.19 8.71
N PRO A 15 -5.40 2.09 8.86
CA PRO A 15 -5.51 3.47 8.35
C PRO A 15 -5.67 3.50 6.84
N LEU A 16 -6.14 4.64 6.32
CA LEU A 16 -6.18 4.87 4.88
C LEU A 16 -4.76 5.02 4.32
N PRO A 17 -4.52 4.63 3.05
CA PRO A 17 -3.18 4.73 2.48
C PRO A 17 -2.75 6.19 2.31
N GLY A 18 -1.75 6.59 3.08
CA GLY A 18 -1.24 7.96 3.15
C GLY A 18 -1.32 8.56 4.55
N ASP A 19 -2.12 7.95 5.42
CA ASP A 19 -2.16 8.30 6.84
C ASP A 19 -1.01 7.60 7.60
N ALA A 20 -0.73 8.09 8.80
CA ALA A 20 0.24 7.47 9.70
C ALA A 20 -0.19 6.06 10.12
N GLY A 21 0.77 5.14 10.18
CA GLY A 21 0.53 3.73 10.49
C GLY A 21 0.71 2.83 9.26
N ASN A 22 0.18 1.61 9.36
CA ASN A 22 0.25 0.60 8.29
C ASN A 22 -1.12 0.38 7.65
N ALA A 23 -1.33 0.94 6.45
CA ALA A 23 -2.48 0.65 5.62
C ALA A 23 -2.31 -0.71 4.96
N VAL A 24 -3.26 -1.63 5.15
CA VAL A 24 -3.12 -3.01 4.68
C VAL A 24 -4.18 -3.32 3.64
N PHE A 25 -3.77 -3.85 2.49
CA PHE A 25 -4.68 -4.28 1.44
C PHE A 25 -4.50 -5.77 1.15
N ALA A 26 -5.63 -6.48 1.14
CA ALA A 26 -5.72 -7.84 0.64
C ALA A 26 -6.17 -7.81 -0.83
N GLY A 27 -5.73 -8.79 -1.61
CA GLY A 27 -6.21 -8.97 -2.97
C GLY A 27 -6.01 -10.40 -3.46
N HIS A 28 -6.79 -10.80 -4.45
CA HIS A 28 -6.61 -12.12 -5.05
C HIS A 28 -5.38 -12.16 -5.95
N ARG A 29 -4.68 -13.30 -5.92
CA ARG A 29 -3.56 -13.59 -6.82
C ARG A 29 -3.94 -14.50 -7.98
N THR A 30 -4.87 -15.43 -7.78
CA THR A 30 -5.25 -16.45 -8.79
C THR A 30 -6.76 -16.64 -8.93
N THR A 31 -7.59 -15.80 -8.32
CA THR A 31 -9.04 -15.78 -8.60
C THR A 31 -9.55 -14.37 -8.96
N TYR A 32 -10.73 -14.32 -9.58
CA TYR A 32 -11.48 -13.10 -9.92
C TYR A 32 -10.73 -12.12 -10.85
N THR A 33 -10.56 -10.85 -10.46
CA THR A 33 -9.82 -9.84 -11.22
C THR A 33 -8.32 -9.92 -11.01
N HIS A 34 -7.85 -10.76 -10.09
CA HIS A 34 -6.42 -10.98 -9.83
C HIS A 34 -5.61 -9.69 -9.60
N PRO A 35 -6.10 -8.73 -8.80
CA PRO A 35 -5.47 -7.42 -8.73
C PRO A 35 -4.02 -7.46 -8.22
N PHE A 36 -3.65 -8.55 -7.54
CA PHE A 36 -2.32 -8.82 -7.00
C PHE A 36 -1.64 -10.04 -7.66
N GLY A 37 -2.03 -10.38 -8.89
CA GLY A 37 -1.49 -11.50 -9.66
C GLY A 37 0.03 -11.51 -9.78
N ASP A 38 0.62 -10.32 -9.86
CA ASP A 38 2.05 -10.11 -10.14
C ASP A 38 2.80 -9.44 -8.99
N LEU A 39 2.31 -9.56 -7.75
CA LEU A 39 3.05 -9.06 -6.58
C LEU A 39 4.46 -9.64 -6.46
N ASP A 40 4.73 -10.81 -7.05
CA ASP A 40 6.04 -11.44 -7.11
C ASP A 40 7.04 -10.77 -8.05
N LEU A 41 6.57 -9.88 -8.94
CA LEU A 41 7.45 -9.07 -9.78
C LEU A 41 7.97 -7.83 -9.07
N LEU A 42 7.37 -7.44 -7.94
CA LEU A 42 7.83 -6.31 -7.16
C LEU A 42 9.08 -6.67 -6.35
N GLY A 43 9.99 -5.71 -6.22
CA GLY A 43 11.18 -5.77 -5.39
C GLY A 43 11.45 -4.46 -4.65
N PRO A 44 12.39 -4.46 -3.68
CA PRO A 44 12.81 -3.23 -3.01
C PRO A 44 13.24 -2.16 -4.00
N GLY A 45 12.75 -0.94 -3.81
CA GLY A 45 12.99 0.19 -4.72
C GLY A 45 11.83 0.50 -5.66
N ASP A 46 10.96 -0.47 -5.97
CA ASP A 46 9.81 -0.25 -6.83
C ASP A 46 8.80 0.72 -6.23
N VAL A 47 8.01 1.35 -7.09
CA VAL A 47 7.05 2.38 -6.69
C VAL A 47 5.62 1.84 -6.73
N VAL A 48 4.90 2.05 -5.64
CA VAL A 48 3.46 1.81 -5.54
C VAL A 48 2.76 3.14 -5.29
N ARG A 49 1.75 3.48 -6.10
CA ARG A 49 0.98 4.72 -5.94
C ARG A 49 -0.44 4.39 -5.51
N THR A 50 -0.93 5.07 -4.48
CA THR A 50 -2.33 4.99 -4.07
C THR A 50 -3.00 6.32 -4.30
N ARG A 51 -4.30 6.33 -4.62
CA ARG A 51 -5.09 7.54 -4.77
C ARG A 51 -6.49 7.29 -4.24
N LEU A 52 -6.88 8.05 -3.22
CA LEU A 52 -8.27 8.10 -2.77
C LEU A 52 -9.04 9.08 -3.66
N ARG A 53 -10.34 8.84 -3.83
CA ARG A 53 -11.21 9.76 -4.59
C ARG A 53 -11.14 11.15 -3.96
N GLY A 54 -10.84 12.17 -4.77
CA GLY A 54 -10.71 13.55 -4.30
C GLY A 54 -9.39 13.90 -3.60
N ALA A 55 -8.44 12.96 -3.48
CA ALA A 55 -7.14 13.20 -2.86
C ALA A 55 -5.98 13.20 -3.87
N LYS A 56 -4.87 13.82 -3.47
CA LYS A 56 -3.57 13.64 -4.15
C LYS A 56 -3.12 12.18 -4.00
N ALA A 57 -2.32 11.72 -4.97
CA ALA A 57 -1.76 10.39 -4.89
C ALA A 57 -0.63 10.34 -3.85
N THR A 58 -0.59 9.27 -3.06
CA THR A 58 0.54 8.97 -2.18
C THR A 58 1.48 8.02 -2.91
N VAL A 59 2.78 8.31 -2.86
CA VAL A 59 3.82 7.48 -3.45
C VAL A 59 4.52 6.70 -2.34
N PHE A 60 4.54 5.38 -2.48
CA PHE A 60 5.26 4.47 -1.60
C PHE A 60 6.39 3.81 -2.38
N ARG A 61 7.52 3.58 -1.71
CA ARG A 61 8.63 2.78 -2.22
C ARG A 61 8.65 1.44 -1.52
N VAL A 62 8.68 0.35 -2.29
CA VAL A 62 8.79 -1.01 -1.77
C VAL A 62 10.08 -1.11 -0.98
N SER A 63 9.96 -1.61 0.24
CA SER A 63 11.08 -1.78 1.17
C SER A 63 11.38 -3.25 1.43
N LYS A 64 10.39 -4.13 1.31
CA LYS A 64 10.53 -5.56 1.56
C LYS A 64 9.47 -6.36 0.82
N VAL A 65 9.87 -7.53 0.33
CA VAL A 65 8.96 -8.61 -0.10
C VAL A 65 9.23 -9.84 0.76
N SER A 66 8.20 -10.58 1.13
CA SER A 66 8.31 -11.74 2.02
C SER A 66 7.27 -12.79 1.67
N VAL A 67 7.60 -14.05 1.94
CA VAL A 67 6.64 -15.16 1.96
C VAL A 67 6.43 -15.55 3.42
N VAL A 68 5.18 -15.60 3.86
CA VAL A 68 4.80 -15.84 5.26
C VAL A 68 3.81 -16.99 5.33
N ALA A 69 3.96 -17.88 6.32
CA ALA A 69 3.08 -19.02 6.50
C ALA A 69 1.63 -18.57 6.81
N GLU A 70 0.65 -19.39 6.43
CA GLU A 70 -0.77 -19.14 6.71
C GLU A 70 -1.06 -18.99 8.21
N SER A 71 -0.30 -19.66 9.07
CA SER A 71 -0.48 -19.56 10.53
C SER A 71 -0.05 -18.20 11.10
N ASP A 72 0.86 -17.49 10.42
CA ASP A 72 1.59 -16.36 11.01
C ASP A 72 1.31 -15.03 10.31
N TYR A 73 0.58 -15.06 9.18
CA TYR A 73 0.50 -13.89 8.31
C TYR A 73 -0.23 -12.71 8.95
N LEU A 74 -1.23 -12.94 9.81
CA LEU A 74 -2.03 -11.87 10.42
C LEU A 74 -1.15 -10.91 11.24
N ASP A 75 -0.37 -11.46 12.18
CA ASP A 75 0.56 -10.67 13.00
C ASP A 75 1.65 -10.00 12.15
N TYR A 76 2.02 -10.62 11.04
CA TYR A 76 3.01 -10.07 10.12
C TYR A 76 2.48 -8.88 9.33
N VAL A 77 1.29 -9.00 8.72
CA VAL A 77 0.73 -7.95 7.83
C VAL A 77 0.18 -6.76 8.61
N LEU A 78 -0.28 -6.96 9.85
CA LEU A 78 -0.85 -5.90 10.70
C LEU A 78 0.19 -5.12 11.51
N ARG A 79 1.46 -5.53 11.46
CA ARG A 79 2.55 -4.90 12.20
C ARG A 79 2.66 -3.41 11.88
N GLN A 80 2.64 -2.57 12.91
CA GLN A 80 2.78 -1.12 12.76
C GLN A 80 4.24 -0.70 12.54
N PRO A 81 4.51 0.40 11.82
CA PRO A 81 5.84 0.96 11.73
C PRO A 81 6.31 1.46 13.10
N ARG A 82 7.60 1.28 13.41
CA ARG A 82 8.16 1.65 14.73
C ARG A 82 8.29 3.16 14.95
N ARG A 83 8.42 3.95 13.88
CA ARG A 83 8.57 5.40 13.96
C ARG A 83 7.19 6.06 14.02
N PRO A 84 6.91 6.92 15.02
CA PRO A 84 5.69 7.74 15.03
C PRO A 84 5.54 8.54 13.74
N GLY A 85 4.32 8.66 13.23
CA GLY A 85 4.03 9.37 11.98
C GLY A 85 4.48 8.66 10.70
N ALA A 86 5.19 7.52 10.79
CA ALA A 86 5.61 6.79 9.60
C ALA A 86 4.40 6.20 8.86
N ARG A 87 4.48 6.24 7.54
CA ARG A 87 3.41 5.80 6.63
C ARG A 87 3.87 4.55 5.90
N MET A 88 3.15 3.47 6.12
CA MET A 88 3.47 2.15 5.59
C MET A 88 2.27 1.60 4.83
N LEU A 89 2.55 0.92 3.73
CA LEU A 89 1.59 0.20 2.93
C LEU A 89 1.99 -1.28 2.92
N THR A 90 1.06 -2.17 3.25
CA THR A 90 1.24 -3.61 3.14
C THR A 90 0.23 -4.17 2.14
N LEU A 91 0.73 -4.79 1.06
CA LEU A 91 -0.09 -5.52 0.10
C LEU A 91 0.15 -7.01 0.30
N PHE A 92 -0.90 -7.82 0.34
CA PHE A 92 -0.71 -9.27 0.45
C PHE A 92 -1.75 -10.09 -0.31
N ALA A 93 -1.31 -11.27 -0.74
CA ALA A 93 -2.14 -12.24 -1.45
C ALA A 93 -1.66 -13.67 -1.18
N CYS A 94 -2.46 -14.67 -1.56
CA CYS A 94 -2.07 -16.09 -1.41
C CYS A 94 -0.87 -16.46 -2.28
N THR A 95 0.00 -17.36 -1.82
CA THR A 95 1.13 -17.90 -2.58
C THR A 95 1.43 -19.35 -2.16
N PRO A 96 1.97 -20.23 -3.03
CA PRO A 96 2.12 -20.10 -4.49
C PRO A 96 0.78 -19.86 -5.23
N LYS A 97 0.83 -19.48 -6.53
CA LYS A 97 -0.40 -19.26 -7.32
C LYS A 97 -1.29 -20.53 -7.27
N GLY A 98 -2.59 -20.34 -7.05
CA GLY A 98 -3.56 -21.43 -6.88
C GLY A 98 -3.56 -22.14 -5.53
N GLN A 99 -2.67 -21.77 -4.60
CA GLN A 99 -2.58 -22.35 -3.25
C GLN A 99 -2.81 -21.29 -2.17
N ARG A 100 -3.19 -21.73 -0.97
CA ARG A 100 -3.46 -20.85 0.19
C ARG A 100 -2.57 -21.15 1.40
N THR A 101 -1.44 -21.84 1.19
CA THR A 101 -0.52 -22.28 2.25
C THR A 101 0.32 -21.14 2.81
N HIS A 102 0.56 -20.12 2.01
CA HIS A 102 1.34 -18.95 2.40
C HIS A 102 0.71 -17.65 1.87
N ARG A 103 1.28 -16.53 2.30
CA ARG A 103 1.04 -15.20 1.76
C ARG A 103 2.32 -14.62 1.18
N ILE A 104 2.23 -14.07 -0.03
CA ILE A 104 3.22 -13.11 -0.50
C ILE A 104 2.83 -11.75 0.08
N VAL A 105 3.79 -11.05 0.68
CA VAL A 105 3.60 -9.79 1.38
C VAL A 105 4.60 -8.79 0.85
N VAL A 106 4.11 -7.65 0.35
CA VAL A 106 4.92 -6.51 -0.09
C VAL A 106 4.71 -5.38 0.91
N GLN A 107 5.79 -4.89 1.51
CA GLN A 107 5.78 -3.76 2.43
C GLN A 107 6.49 -2.58 1.79
N ALA A 108 5.80 -1.44 1.70
CA ALA A 108 6.28 -0.21 1.12
C ALA A 108 6.13 0.95 2.12
N ARG A 109 6.96 1.99 1.97
CA ARG A 109 6.97 3.18 2.83
C ARG A 109 6.82 4.43 1.99
N ALA A 110 6.02 5.37 2.45
CA ALA A 110 6.07 6.73 1.91
C ALA A 110 7.15 7.52 2.66
N GLU A 111 7.70 8.53 2.00
CA GLU A 111 8.51 9.53 2.67
C GLU A 111 7.71 10.17 3.82
N PRO A 112 8.35 10.81 4.80
CA PRO A 112 7.63 11.67 5.73
C PRO A 112 6.81 12.72 4.97
N LEU A 113 5.64 13.10 5.49
CA LEU A 113 5.02 14.34 5.03
C LEU A 113 5.94 15.48 5.47
N GLU A 114 6.24 16.40 4.56
CA GLU A 114 6.93 17.63 4.93
C GLU A 114 6.04 18.41 5.92
N SER A 115 6.65 19.19 6.81
CA SER A 115 5.93 19.86 7.91
C SER A 115 4.83 20.81 7.41
N ASN A 116 4.93 21.28 6.17
CA ASN A 116 3.95 22.10 5.49
C ASN A 116 2.72 21.31 4.97
N GLU A 117 2.84 20.01 4.70
CA GLU A 117 1.70 19.16 4.28
C GLU A 117 0.82 18.74 5.46
N VAL A 118 1.41 18.61 6.65
CA VAL A 118 0.71 18.25 7.90
C VAL A 118 -0.22 19.36 8.40
N ALA A 119 0.08 20.63 8.10
CA ALA A 119 -0.64 21.79 8.63
C ALA A 119 -1.90 22.19 7.82
N GLY A 120 -2.29 21.44 6.79
CA GLY A 120 -3.46 21.80 5.96
C GLY A 120 -3.31 23.12 5.18
N ARG A 121 -2.13 23.72 5.15
CA ARG A 121 -1.79 24.84 4.27
C ARG A 121 -0.97 24.31 3.12
N VAL A 122 -1.65 24.06 1.99
CA VAL A 122 -0.99 23.98 0.69
C VAL A 122 -0.13 25.25 0.55
N PRO A 123 1.21 25.16 0.46
CA PRO A 123 1.97 26.28 -0.04
C PRO A 123 1.58 26.38 -1.52
N VAL A 124 0.86 27.43 -1.89
CA VAL A 124 0.86 27.90 -3.26
C VAL A 124 2.28 28.39 -3.51
N THR A 125 3.16 27.52 -3.99
CA THR A 125 4.39 27.97 -4.64
C THR A 125 3.95 28.60 -5.95
N ARG A 126 3.83 29.93 -5.94
CA ARG A 126 3.97 30.74 -7.14
C ARG A 126 5.38 30.54 -7.65
N GLU A 127 5.50 29.98 -8.85
CA GLU A 127 6.42 30.35 -9.93
C GLU A 127 5.96 29.56 -11.16
N SER A 128 5.23 30.24 -12.08
CA SER A 128 5.60 30.44 -13.50
C SER A 128 5.95 29.13 -14.23
N ASP A 129 5.30 28.64 -15.29
CA ASP A 129 4.65 29.31 -16.41
C ASP A 129 4.01 28.27 -17.35
N ILE A 130 3.02 28.72 -18.14
CA ILE A 130 2.60 28.23 -19.47
C ILE A 130 1.72 26.96 -19.55
N ALA A 131 0.43 27.21 -19.80
CA ALA A 131 -0.43 26.32 -20.57
C ALA A 131 -0.10 26.48 -22.06
N ILE A 132 0.08 25.38 -22.76
CA ILE A 132 -0.12 25.30 -24.21
C ILE A 132 -1.40 24.48 -24.41
N ASP A 133 -2.29 25.06 -25.22
CA ASP A 133 -3.66 24.66 -25.57
C ASP A 133 -3.87 23.14 -25.75
#